data_AF-B0CNA7-F1
#
_entry.id   AF-B0CNA7-F1
#
_cell.length_a   1.000
_cell.length_b   1.000
_cell.length_c   1.000
_cell.angle_alpha   90.00
_cell.angle_beta   90.00
_cell.angle_gamma   90.00
#
_symmetry.space_group_name_H-M   'P 1'
#
loop_
_entity.id
_entity.type
_entity.pdbx_description
1 polymer ?
#
loop_
_entity_poly.entity_id
_entity_poly.type
_entity_poly.pdbx_seq_one_letter_code
_entity_poly.pdbx_strand_id
1 'polypeptide(L)'
;MATHTSPLKNVLVTGGAGYIGAILPCSHVVYVLQKTRQYKVISIDNNHNSNPAALDRVSQLSKSELPADATEIDIQSTEIDSHKCDLTQPDQVRAVFEAYGKGGIWGVVHIAVSSLSHVPKTNTSCPFSFSKAYKAVGESSEIPLTYYANNVAASVSLLQIMAEYDCHRIVYSSSATVYGTPPIIPIPETTQMHAYSPYGRTKIMVEHIIEDLCHSDRKWRAVSLRYFNPAGAHPSGQIGEDPRGRPGNLLPLLAHMAVGRVKDATLKVFANDYPTPDGTCVRDYLHVLDLASGHLLALNALGPDSNVFDPEATDFYKAYNLGKGKGMSVLQIVEAMRKATGFDYKYEIVGRRRGDVPDLTADPSLAQKELGFTAPQDLETMCRDLWNWQTKNPFGYGECY
;
A
#
# COMPACT_ATOMS: atom_id res chain seq x y z
N MET A 1 29.68 16.99 -23.09
CA MET A 1 28.37 16.35 -23.31
C MET A 1 27.40 17.05 -22.38
N ALA A 2 26.35 17.68 -22.89
CA ALA A 2 25.44 18.49 -22.09
C ALA A 2 24.69 17.59 -21.09
N THR A 3 24.95 17.77 -19.80
CA THR A 3 24.18 17.16 -18.71
C THR A 3 22.82 17.85 -18.66
N HIS A 4 21.86 17.37 -19.45
CA HIS A 4 20.46 17.74 -19.30
C HIS A 4 19.91 17.15 -18.00
N THR A 5 20.22 17.78 -16.86
CA THR A 5 19.54 17.47 -15.60
C THR A 5 18.17 18.14 -15.65
N SER A 6 17.16 17.39 -16.09
CA SER A 6 15.77 17.82 -15.97
C SER A 6 15.46 18.08 -14.48
N PRO A 7 14.66 19.10 -14.14
CA PRO A 7 14.29 19.35 -12.75
C PRO A 7 13.51 18.16 -12.18
N LEU A 8 13.64 17.91 -10.88
CA LEU A 8 12.89 16.87 -10.19
C LEU A 8 11.39 17.13 -10.29
N LYS A 9 10.63 16.07 -10.57
CA LYS A 9 9.16 16.10 -10.50
C LYS A 9 8.74 15.90 -9.05
N ASN A 10 8.06 16.89 -8.47
CA ASN A 10 7.51 16.76 -7.12
C ASN A 10 6.33 15.77 -7.15
N VAL A 11 6.42 14.68 -6.39
CA VAL A 11 5.35 13.70 -6.24
C VAL A 11 4.89 13.68 -4.79
N LEU A 12 3.61 13.93 -4.59
CA LEU A 12 3.00 13.86 -3.27
C LEU A 12 2.51 12.44 -2.99
N VAL A 13 2.97 11.85 -1.89
CA VAL A 13 2.58 10.53 -1.43
C VAL A 13 1.79 10.69 -0.14
N THR A 14 0.47 10.47 -0.22
CA THR A 14 -0.38 10.51 0.98
C THR A 14 -0.14 9.25 1.80
N GLY A 15 0.01 9.36 3.12
CA GLY A 15 0.35 8.23 4.00
C GLY A 15 1.79 7.77 3.84
N GLY A 16 2.71 8.64 3.40
CA GLY A 16 4.07 8.27 3.02
C GLY A 16 4.92 7.67 4.14
N ALA A 17 4.69 8.05 5.40
CA ALA A 17 5.36 7.44 6.57
C ALA A 17 4.78 6.08 6.96
N GLY A 18 3.61 5.76 6.40
CA GLY A 18 2.95 4.47 6.43
C GLY A 18 3.86 3.29 6.11
N TYR A 19 3.79 2.27 6.95
CA TYR A 19 3.30 1.02 6.40
C TYR A 19 1.78 1.10 6.60
N ILE A 20 0.93 1.20 5.56
CA ILE A 20 -0.51 1.24 5.86
C ILE A 20 -0.80 -0.02 6.68
N GLY A 21 -1.35 0.15 7.88
CA GLY A 21 -1.53 -0.88 8.90
C GLY A 21 -1.35 -2.31 8.43
N ALA A 22 -0.22 -2.91 8.72
CA ALA A 22 -0.01 -4.32 8.49
C ALA A 22 -0.11 -4.80 7.01
N ILE A 23 0.00 -3.98 5.93
CA ILE A 23 0.22 -4.58 4.59
C ILE A 23 0.84 -3.68 3.49
N LEU A 24 0.86 -2.34 3.53
CA LEU A 24 1.40 -1.58 2.36
C LEU A 24 2.65 -0.76 2.67
N PRO A 25 3.73 -0.88 1.88
CA PRO A 25 4.98 -0.14 2.07
C PRO A 25 4.98 1.27 1.45
N CYS A 26 4.37 2.26 2.08
CA CYS A 26 4.50 3.62 1.55
C CYS A 26 5.98 4.04 1.52
N SER A 27 6.76 3.61 2.51
CA SER A 27 8.23 3.75 2.54
C SER A 27 8.95 3.09 1.36
N HIS A 28 8.54 1.90 0.90
CA HIS A 28 9.17 1.27 -0.27
C HIS A 28 8.76 1.93 -1.59
N VAL A 29 7.53 2.45 -1.69
CA VAL A 29 7.12 3.29 -2.84
C VAL A 29 8.01 4.53 -2.88
N VAL A 30 8.15 5.25 -1.76
CA VAL A 30 9.05 6.42 -1.67
C VAL A 30 10.47 6.03 -2.07
N TYR A 31 11.01 4.93 -1.53
CA TYR A 31 12.33 4.41 -1.88
C TYR A 31 12.51 4.19 -3.39
N VAL A 32 11.57 3.49 -4.03
CA VAL A 32 11.62 3.22 -5.47
C VAL A 32 11.52 4.51 -6.30
N LEU A 33 10.74 5.50 -5.86
CA LEU A 33 10.70 6.81 -6.52
C LEU A 33 12.03 7.54 -6.40
N GLN A 34 12.63 7.59 -5.19
CA GLN A 34 13.92 8.24 -4.99
C GLN A 34 15.04 7.57 -5.78
N LYS A 35 15.03 6.24 -5.89
CA LYS A 35 15.99 5.43 -6.68
C LYS A 35 16.11 5.88 -8.14
N THR A 36 15.04 6.42 -8.70
CA THR A 36 15.02 6.89 -10.10
C THR A 36 15.80 8.19 -10.29
N ARG A 37 16.02 8.96 -9.21
CA ARG A 37 16.56 10.32 -9.22
C ARG A 37 15.77 11.32 -10.07
N GLN A 38 14.53 10.97 -10.46
CA GLN A 38 13.63 11.83 -11.25
C GLN A 38 12.59 12.54 -10.40
N TYR A 39 12.36 12.07 -9.18
CA TYR A 39 11.29 12.53 -8.31
C TYR A 39 11.84 13.12 -7.01
N LYS A 40 11.23 14.21 -6.58
CA LYS A 40 11.33 14.74 -5.22
C LYS A 40 10.03 14.36 -4.50
N VAL A 41 10.14 13.70 -3.35
CA VAL A 41 8.96 13.15 -2.66
C VAL A 41 8.49 14.11 -1.57
N ILE A 42 7.20 14.39 -1.60
CA ILE A 42 6.46 15.11 -0.56
C ILE A 42 5.58 14.08 0.14
N SER A 43 5.78 13.86 1.43
CA SER A 43 4.98 12.92 2.22
C SER A 43 4.00 13.68 3.11
N ILE A 44 2.71 13.35 3.03
CA ILE A 44 1.72 13.85 3.99
C ILE A 44 1.16 12.69 4.81
N ASP A 45 1.27 12.71 6.14
CA ASP A 45 0.85 11.59 6.99
C ASP A 45 0.41 12.09 8.38
N ASN A 46 -0.63 11.49 8.98
CA ASN A 46 -1.08 11.85 10.32
C ASN A 46 -0.29 11.11 11.44
N ASN A 47 0.58 10.17 11.05
CA ASN A 47 1.40 9.33 11.90
C ASN A 47 0.62 8.48 12.90
N HIS A 48 -0.64 8.15 12.60
CA HIS A 48 -1.46 7.36 13.51
C HIS A 48 -1.09 5.88 13.52
N ASN A 49 -0.69 5.33 12.37
CA ASN A 49 -0.32 3.93 12.22
C ASN A 49 1.03 3.74 11.51
N SER A 50 1.88 4.76 11.64
CA SER A 50 3.20 4.88 11.05
C SER A 50 4.18 5.44 12.07
N ASN A 51 5.47 5.25 11.81
CA ASN A 51 6.53 5.92 12.54
C ASN A 51 7.29 6.82 11.56
N PRO A 52 7.39 8.14 11.81
CA PRO A 52 8.18 9.05 10.98
C PRO A 52 9.60 8.56 10.67
N ALA A 53 10.22 7.81 11.61
CA ALA A 53 11.54 7.23 11.43
C ALA A 53 11.65 6.29 10.22
N ALA A 54 10.53 5.77 9.70
CA ALA A 54 10.52 5.01 8.46
C ALA A 54 11.00 5.86 7.27
N LEU A 55 10.57 7.13 7.19
CA LEU A 55 11.01 8.05 6.13
C LEU A 55 12.50 8.42 6.30
N ASP A 56 12.96 8.61 7.54
CA ASP A 56 14.37 8.89 7.81
C ASP A 56 15.25 7.74 7.31
N ARG A 57 14.84 6.48 7.59
CA ARG A 57 15.56 5.29 7.10
C ARG A 57 15.50 5.15 5.58
N VAL A 58 14.39 5.52 4.93
CA VAL A 58 14.33 5.57 3.46
C VAL A 58 15.32 6.60 2.91
N SER A 59 15.34 7.80 3.47
CA SER A 59 16.27 8.86 3.05
C SER A 59 17.73 8.42 3.26
N GLN A 60 18.07 7.86 4.42
CA GLN A 60 19.41 7.34 4.71
C GLN A 60 19.82 6.22 3.75
N LEU A 61 18.94 5.26 3.51
CA LEU A 61 19.18 4.16 2.58
C LEU A 61 19.42 4.69 1.16
N SER A 62 18.53 5.57 0.68
CA SER A 62 18.63 6.19 -0.64
C SER A 62 19.89 7.03 -0.81
N LYS A 63 20.31 7.76 0.25
CA LYS A 63 21.57 8.52 0.32
C LYS A 63 22.79 7.61 0.27
N SER A 64 22.77 6.49 0.98
CA SER A 64 23.89 5.54 1.00
C SER A 64 24.17 4.87 -0.35
N GLU A 65 23.20 4.93 -1.27
CA GLU A 65 23.27 4.35 -2.60
C GLU A 65 23.52 5.40 -3.69
N LEU A 66 23.88 6.63 -3.30
CA LEU A 66 24.33 7.65 -4.23
C LEU A 66 25.71 7.28 -4.80
N PRO A 67 25.96 7.55 -6.10
CA PRO A 67 27.29 7.38 -6.68
C PRO A 67 28.26 8.43 -6.09
N ALA A 68 29.57 8.17 -6.20
CA ALA A 68 30.59 9.05 -5.64
C ALA A 68 30.61 10.46 -6.28
N ASP A 69 30.12 10.57 -7.50
CA ASP A 69 29.99 11.80 -8.30
C ASP A 69 28.55 12.34 -8.31
N ALA A 70 27.74 12.00 -7.31
CA ALA A 70 26.36 12.46 -7.20
C ALA A 70 26.23 13.99 -7.30
N THR A 71 25.28 14.43 -8.13
CA THR A 71 24.96 15.85 -8.28
C THR A 71 24.10 16.34 -7.11
N GLU A 72 23.97 17.66 -6.98
CA GLU A 72 23.07 18.26 -5.99
C GLU A 72 21.61 17.81 -6.20
N ILE A 73 21.19 17.60 -7.44
CA ILE A 73 19.86 17.09 -7.78
C ILE A 73 19.69 15.65 -7.30
N ASP A 74 20.73 14.81 -7.44
CA ASP A 74 20.69 13.44 -6.92
C ASP A 74 20.54 13.44 -5.40
N ILE A 75 21.28 14.31 -4.70
CA ILE A 75 21.17 14.46 -3.24
C ILE A 75 19.76 14.93 -2.85
N GLN A 76 19.23 15.96 -3.50
CA GLN A 76 17.88 16.47 -3.23
C GLN A 76 16.79 15.41 -3.47
N SER A 77 16.96 14.53 -4.46
CA SER A 77 16.03 13.43 -4.72
C SER A 77 15.93 12.43 -3.56
N THR A 78 16.96 12.36 -2.70
CA THR A 78 16.97 11.48 -1.52
C THR A 78 16.31 12.09 -0.29
N GLU A 79 15.99 13.38 -0.33
CA GLU A 79 15.34 14.08 0.76
C GLU A 79 13.83 14.02 0.62
N ILE A 80 13.14 13.89 1.75
CA ILE A 80 11.67 13.74 1.80
C ILE A 80 11.11 14.94 2.55
N ASP A 81 10.22 15.68 1.90
CA ASP A 81 9.53 16.80 2.52
C ASP A 81 8.33 16.22 3.27
N SER A 82 8.48 16.01 4.58
CA SER A 82 7.48 15.33 5.41
C SER A 82 6.60 16.34 6.15
N HIS A 83 5.28 16.25 5.93
CA HIS A 83 4.28 17.08 6.59
C HIS A 83 3.34 16.22 7.42
N LYS A 84 3.18 16.59 8.70
CA LYS A 84 2.15 15.98 9.54
C LYS A 84 0.79 16.54 9.15
N CYS A 85 -0.04 15.74 8.49
CA CYS A 85 -1.28 16.20 7.89
C CYS A 85 -2.34 15.09 7.95
N ASP A 86 -3.56 15.47 8.30
CA ASP A 86 -4.74 14.60 8.26
C ASP A 86 -5.54 14.87 6.98
N LEU A 87 -5.70 13.86 6.12
CA LEU A 87 -6.46 14.00 4.87
C LEU A 87 -7.93 14.38 5.08
N THR A 88 -8.48 14.13 6.26
CA THR A 88 -9.85 14.55 6.62
C THR A 88 -9.94 16.05 6.94
N GLN A 89 -8.81 16.76 6.95
CA GLN A 89 -8.71 18.19 7.20
C GLN A 89 -8.24 18.90 5.92
N PRO A 90 -9.16 19.34 5.02
CA PRO A 90 -8.81 19.92 3.73
C PRO A 90 -7.84 21.10 3.82
N ASP A 91 -7.95 21.93 4.87
CA ASP A 91 -7.08 23.09 5.06
C ASP A 91 -5.61 22.70 5.29
N GLN A 92 -5.35 21.58 5.98
CA GLN A 92 -3.99 21.07 6.17
C GLN A 92 -3.40 20.56 4.86
N VAL A 93 -4.21 19.89 4.04
CA VAL A 93 -3.79 19.42 2.71
C VAL A 93 -3.55 20.62 1.79
N ARG A 94 -4.45 21.61 1.80
CA ARG A 94 -4.34 22.83 0.99
C ARG A 94 -3.06 23.60 1.31
N ALA A 95 -2.71 23.75 2.60
CA ALA A 95 -1.47 24.41 3.00
C ALA A 95 -0.21 23.74 2.43
N VAL A 96 -0.21 22.42 2.27
CA VAL A 96 0.89 21.70 1.60
C VAL A 96 0.93 22.07 0.12
N PHE A 97 -0.18 21.99 -0.60
CA PHE A 97 -0.23 22.38 -2.02
C PHE A 97 0.15 23.87 -2.23
N GLU A 98 -0.26 24.74 -1.32
CA GLU A 98 0.08 26.17 -1.34
C GLU A 98 1.59 26.41 -1.23
N ALA A 99 2.30 25.64 -0.42
CA ALA A 99 3.75 25.75 -0.27
C ALA A 99 4.53 25.45 -1.57
N TYR A 100 3.97 24.65 -2.47
CA TYR A 100 4.56 24.33 -3.78
C TYR A 100 4.00 25.18 -4.93
N GLY A 101 2.86 25.87 -4.71
CA GLY A 101 2.20 26.68 -5.72
C GLY A 101 1.48 25.87 -6.80
N LYS A 102 0.77 26.58 -7.70
CA LYS A 102 0.04 25.95 -8.81
C LYS A 102 0.99 25.27 -9.79
N GLY A 103 0.70 24.02 -10.14
CA GLY A 103 1.56 23.18 -10.98
C GLY A 103 2.86 22.71 -10.29
N GLY A 104 3.07 23.07 -9.02
CA GLY A 104 4.29 22.72 -8.28
C GLY A 104 4.37 21.24 -7.89
N ILE A 105 3.23 20.55 -7.79
CA ILE A 105 3.14 19.11 -7.56
C ILE A 105 2.75 18.43 -8.87
N TRP A 106 3.63 17.58 -9.38
CA TRP A 106 3.49 16.94 -10.70
C TRP A 106 2.40 15.86 -10.73
N GLY A 107 2.26 15.11 -9.64
CA GLY A 107 1.27 14.05 -9.47
C GLY A 107 1.18 13.55 -8.03
N VAL A 108 0.13 12.80 -7.75
CA VAL A 108 -0.17 12.26 -6.42
C VAL A 108 -0.21 10.74 -6.46
N VAL A 109 0.48 10.10 -5.51
CA VAL A 109 0.26 8.69 -5.17
C VAL A 109 -0.64 8.66 -3.95
N HIS A 110 -1.92 8.41 -4.17
CA HIS A 110 -2.92 8.37 -3.13
C HIS A 110 -3.01 6.97 -2.51
N ILE A 111 -2.24 6.81 -1.43
CA ILE A 111 -2.16 5.59 -0.65
C ILE A 111 -3.05 5.63 0.61
N ALA A 112 -3.13 6.80 1.24
CA ALA A 112 -3.64 6.92 2.60
C ALA A 112 -5.12 6.58 2.73
N VAL A 113 -5.35 5.85 3.81
CA VAL A 113 -6.57 5.78 4.56
C VAL A 113 -6.18 6.42 5.88
N SER A 114 -6.47 7.71 6.07
CA SER A 114 -6.25 8.41 7.34
C SER A 114 -6.99 7.72 8.49
N SER A 115 -6.82 8.21 9.70
CA SER A 115 -7.59 7.74 10.85
C SER A 115 -7.97 8.96 11.65
N LEU A 116 -9.24 9.09 12.03
CA LEU A 116 -9.71 10.24 12.78
C LEU A 116 -8.95 10.29 14.12
N SER A 117 -8.39 11.45 14.43
CA SER A 117 -7.74 11.72 15.72
C SER A 117 -8.70 11.68 16.91
N HIS A 118 -10.01 11.69 16.68
CA HIS A 118 -11.06 11.70 17.70
C HIS A 118 -12.18 10.70 17.39
N VAL A 119 -12.00 9.44 17.79
CA VAL A 119 -13.13 8.56 18.10
C VAL A 119 -13.31 8.58 19.62
N PRO A 120 -14.41 9.16 20.16
CA PRO A 120 -14.65 9.11 21.60
C PRO A 120 -14.76 7.65 22.04
N LYS A 121 -13.97 7.27 23.05
CA LYS A 121 -14.07 5.96 23.70
C LYS A 121 -15.45 5.84 24.33
N THR A 122 -16.42 5.29 23.60
CA THR A 122 -17.70 4.93 24.20
C THR A 122 -17.53 3.62 24.96
N ASN A 123 -18.19 3.59 26.11
CA ASN A 123 -17.99 2.68 27.24
C ASN A 123 -18.45 1.24 26.91
N THR A 124 -17.75 0.56 25.98
CA THR A 124 -17.99 -0.85 25.65
C THR A 124 -16.91 -1.70 26.29
N SER A 125 -17.34 -2.73 27.02
CA SER A 125 -16.57 -3.74 27.75
C SER A 125 -15.79 -4.69 26.82
N CYS A 126 -15.29 -4.21 25.68
CA CYS A 126 -14.45 -4.97 24.75
C CYS A 126 -12.98 -4.58 24.97
N PRO A 127 -12.13 -5.46 25.53
CA PRO A 127 -10.74 -5.12 25.87
C PRO A 127 -9.79 -5.02 24.66
N PHE A 128 -10.30 -4.92 23.42
CA PHE A 128 -9.53 -4.92 22.18
C PHE A 128 -9.92 -3.79 21.20
N SER A 129 -9.94 -2.54 21.67
CA SER A 129 -9.96 -1.38 20.75
C SER A 129 -8.52 -0.87 20.56
N PHE A 130 -7.80 -1.49 19.63
CA PHE A 130 -6.49 -1.01 19.19
C PHE A 130 -6.65 -0.22 17.90
N SER A 131 -6.13 1.01 17.91
CA SER A 131 -6.02 1.96 16.80
C SER A 131 -5.40 1.32 15.55
N LYS A 132 -6.23 1.04 14.54
CA LYS A 132 -5.81 0.55 13.24
C LYS A 132 -6.11 1.62 12.18
N ALA A 133 -5.31 1.65 11.12
CA ALA A 133 -5.69 2.37 9.90
C ALA A 133 -7.00 1.78 9.35
N TYR A 134 -7.91 2.60 8.83
CA TYR A 134 -9.25 2.17 8.35
C TYR A 134 -9.24 1.32 7.06
N LYS A 135 -8.60 0.16 7.14
CA LYS A 135 -8.54 -0.84 6.07
C LYS A 135 -8.72 -2.27 6.55
N ALA A 136 -8.96 -2.47 7.83
CA ALA A 136 -9.25 -3.79 8.36
C ALA A 136 -10.68 -4.17 7.97
N VAL A 137 -10.80 -5.19 7.11
CA VAL A 137 -12.10 -5.72 6.63
C VAL A 137 -13.09 -5.94 7.80
N GLY A 138 -12.61 -6.53 8.90
CA GLY A 138 -13.41 -6.76 10.11
C GLY A 138 -13.89 -5.47 10.78
N GLU A 139 -12.95 -4.58 11.15
CA GLU A 139 -13.24 -3.31 11.84
C GLU A 139 -14.14 -2.39 11.01
N SER A 140 -14.00 -2.41 9.67
CA SER A 140 -14.85 -1.62 8.78
C SER A 140 -16.34 -1.92 8.94
N SER A 141 -16.68 -3.13 9.36
CA SER A 141 -18.06 -3.53 9.63
C SER A 141 -18.56 -3.02 10.99
N GLU A 142 -17.66 -2.69 11.91
CA GLU A 142 -17.97 -2.16 13.24
C GLU A 142 -18.10 -0.63 13.23
N ILE A 143 -17.25 0.08 12.47
CA ILE A 143 -17.25 1.55 12.37
C ILE A 143 -17.36 2.06 10.91
N PRO A 144 -18.42 1.69 10.17
CA PRO A 144 -18.51 1.95 8.72
C PRO A 144 -18.49 3.44 8.34
N LEU A 145 -19.18 4.31 9.08
CA LEU A 145 -19.25 5.75 8.77
C LEU A 145 -17.87 6.40 8.82
N THR A 146 -17.06 5.98 9.77
CA THR A 146 -15.68 6.43 9.92
C THR A 146 -14.84 6.03 8.70
N TYR A 147 -15.00 4.80 8.20
CA TYR A 147 -14.34 4.34 6.97
C TYR A 147 -14.78 5.17 5.75
N TYR A 148 -16.08 5.48 5.60
CA TYR A 148 -16.57 6.29 4.48
C TYR A 148 -16.10 7.74 4.53
N ALA A 149 -16.19 8.40 5.68
CA ALA A 149 -15.71 9.78 5.84
C ALA A 149 -14.22 9.88 5.51
N ASN A 150 -13.46 8.90 5.98
CA ASN A 150 -12.03 8.90 5.84
C ASN A 150 -11.53 8.48 4.45
N ASN A 151 -12.17 7.49 3.83
CA ASN A 151 -11.67 6.94 2.58
C ASN A 151 -12.33 7.56 1.36
N VAL A 152 -13.59 8.01 1.48
CA VAL A 152 -14.33 8.57 0.35
C VAL A 152 -14.29 10.10 0.42
N ALA A 153 -14.75 10.70 1.52
CA ALA A 153 -14.83 12.17 1.61
C ALA A 153 -13.45 12.85 1.60
N ALA A 154 -12.44 12.22 2.22
CA ALA A 154 -11.07 12.72 2.16
C ALA A 154 -10.47 12.62 0.75
N SER A 155 -10.75 11.53 0.00
CA SER A 155 -10.31 11.42 -1.40
C SER A 155 -10.99 12.45 -2.30
N VAL A 156 -12.29 12.73 -2.10
CA VAL A 156 -12.98 13.81 -2.81
C VAL A 156 -12.34 15.16 -2.51
N SER A 157 -12.07 15.46 -1.24
CA SER A 157 -11.40 16.71 -0.83
C SER A 157 -10.01 16.84 -1.45
N LEU A 158 -9.24 15.75 -1.48
CA LEU A 158 -7.92 15.70 -2.11
C LEU A 158 -8.01 16.00 -3.61
N LEU A 159 -8.93 15.36 -4.33
CA LEU A 159 -9.13 15.58 -5.77
C LEU A 159 -9.54 17.03 -6.09
N GLN A 160 -10.35 17.64 -5.23
CA GLN A 160 -10.73 19.06 -5.36
C GLN A 160 -9.51 19.99 -5.17
N ILE A 161 -8.70 19.77 -4.14
CA ILE A 161 -7.47 20.55 -3.89
C ILE A 161 -6.46 20.34 -5.02
N MET A 162 -6.30 19.09 -5.49
CA MET A 162 -5.47 18.77 -6.65
C MET A 162 -5.88 19.61 -7.87
N ALA A 163 -7.18 19.73 -8.16
CA ALA A 163 -7.69 20.59 -9.22
C ALA A 163 -7.38 22.09 -9.00
N GLU A 164 -7.57 22.61 -7.78
CA GLU A 164 -7.30 24.02 -7.43
C GLU A 164 -5.85 24.45 -7.75
N TYR A 165 -4.91 23.50 -7.62
CA TYR A 165 -3.47 23.70 -7.80
C TYR A 165 -2.91 23.08 -9.09
N ASP A 166 -3.76 22.81 -10.08
CA ASP A 166 -3.39 22.30 -11.41
C ASP A 166 -2.67 20.93 -11.42
N CYS A 167 -2.87 20.12 -10.37
CA CYS A 167 -2.36 18.76 -10.28
C CYS A 167 -3.41 17.74 -10.74
N HIS A 168 -3.23 17.15 -11.92
CA HIS A 168 -4.25 16.30 -12.56
C HIS A 168 -3.79 14.85 -12.79
N ARG A 169 -2.74 14.39 -12.09
CA ARG A 169 -2.19 13.03 -12.22
C ARG A 169 -2.32 12.29 -10.89
N ILE A 170 -2.99 11.15 -10.90
CA ILE A 170 -3.18 10.35 -9.68
C ILE A 170 -2.93 8.86 -9.89
N VAL A 171 -2.13 8.26 -9.01
CA VAL A 171 -2.08 6.81 -8.82
C VAL A 171 -2.88 6.49 -7.56
N TYR A 172 -3.98 5.75 -7.71
CA TYR A 172 -4.85 5.39 -6.59
C TYR A 172 -4.54 3.98 -6.08
N SER A 173 -4.40 3.86 -4.77
CA SER A 173 -4.24 2.58 -4.08
C SER A 173 -5.56 1.90 -3.83
N SER A 174 -5.94 0.98 -4.72
CA SER A 174 -7.10 0.10 -4.54
C SER A 174 -6.71 -1.26 -3.94
N SER A 175 -7.59 -2.26 -4.03
CA SER A 175 -7.43 -3.54 -3.37
C SER A 175 -8.21 -4.65 -4.07
N ALA A 176 -7.71 -5.88 -4.05
CA ALA A 176 -8.45 -7.07 -4.47
C ALA A 176 -9.79 -7.27 -3.73
N THR A 177 -9.99 -6.61 -2.58
CA THR A 177 -11.28 -6.62 -1.86
C THR A 177 -12.45 -6.02 -2.66
N VAL A 178 -12.17 -5.27 -3.73
CA VAL A 178 -13.21 -4.77 -4.65
C VAL A 178 -13.95 -5.91 -5.36
N TYR A 179 -13.32 -7.08 -5.53
CA TYR A 179 -13.90 -8.19 -6.30
C TYR A 179 -14.86 -9.08 -5.49
N GLY A 180 -14.89 -8.98 -4.17
CA GLY A 180 -15.70 -9.88 -3.34
C GLY A 180 -15.34 -11.35 -3.55
N THR A 181 -16.32 -12.20 -3.87
CA THR A 181 -16.06 -13.58 -4.33
C THR A 181 -16.04 -13.59 -5.85
N PRO A 182 -14.87 -13.63 -6.49
CA PRO A 182 -14.77 -13.63 -7.94
C PRO A 182 -15.29 -14.97 -8.51
N PRO A 183 -15.93 -14.95 -9.69
CA PRO A 183 -16.39 -16.18 -10.35
C PRO A 183 -15.27 -16.94 -11.07
N ILE A 184 -14.16 -16.24 -11.38
CA ILE A 184 -13.04 -16.77 -12.16
C ILE A 184 -11.75 -16.50 -11.37
N ILE A 185 -10.90 -17.53 -11.29
CA ILE A 185 -9.56 -17.48 -10.71
C ILE A 185 -8.60 -18.05 -11.76
N PRO A 186 -7.47 -17.38 -12.10
CA PRO A 186 -7.05 -16.07 -11.60
C PRO A 186 -7.99 -14.92 -12.01
N ILE A 187 -8.05 -13.84 -11.23
CA ILE A 187 -9.03 -12.76 -11.35
C ILE A 187 -8.57 -11.73 -12.39
N PRO A 188 -9.25 -11.56 -13.53
CA PRO A 188 -8.99 -10.47 -14.47
C PRO A 188 -9.62 -9.16 -14.02
N GLU A 189 -9.09 -8.03 -14.48
CA GLU A 189 -9.62 -6.68 -14.18
C GLU A 189 -11.05 -6.45 -14.70
N THR A 190 -11.48 -7.25 -15.69
CA THR A 190 -12.85 -7.28 -16.22
C THR A 190 -13.88 -7.87 -15.25
N THR A 191 -13.43 -8.45 -14.13
CA THR A 191 -14.31 -8.98 -13.09
C THR A 191 -15.10 -7.83 -12.46
N GLN A 192 -16.42 -7.99 -12.39
CA GLN A 192 -17.30 -7.00 -11.78
C GLN A 192 -16.91 -6.76 -10.31
N MET A 193 -16.81 -5.48 -9.92
CA MET A 193 -16.55 -5.09 -8.55
C MET A 193 -17.79 -5.29 -7.68
N HIS A 194 -17.68 -6.11 -6.63
CA HIS A 194 -18.75 -6.41 -5.68
C HIS A 194 -18.22 -6.70 -4.26
N ALA A 195 -17.85 -5.65 -3.53
CA ALA A 195 -17.28 -5.79 -2.19
C ALA A 195 -18.32 -6.10 -1.09
N TYR A 196 -17.97 -7.02 -0.19
CA TYR A 196 -18.78 -7.37 0.98
C TYR A 196 -18.57 -6.51 2.22
N SER A 197 -17.39 -5.89 2.33
CA SER A 197 -17.04 -5.06 3.49
C SER A 197 -17.18 -3.58 3.18
N PRO A 198 -17.50 -2.73 4.18
CA PRO A 198 -17.44 -1.29 4.03
C PRO A 198 -16.09 -0.80 3.50
N TYR A 199 -14.97 -1.38 3.95
CA TYR A 199 -13.65 -1.07 3.39
C TYR A 199 -13.59 -1.28 1.86
N GLY A 200 -13.93 -2.48 1.38
CA GLY A 200 -13.91 -2.75 -0.06
C GLY A 200 -14.88 -1.84 -0.84
N ARG A 201 -16.04 -1.51 -0.26
CA ARG A 201 -16.99 -0.55 -0.87
C ARG A 201 -16.41 0.85 -0.97
N THR A 202 -15.64 1.32 0.01
CA THR A 202 -14.95 2.62 -0.10
C THR A 202 -13.97 2.63 -1.27
N LYS A 203 -13.26 1.52 -1.53
CA LYS A 203 -12.34 1.41 -2.67
C LYS A 203 -13.08 1.47 -4.00
N ILE A 204 -14.20 0.74 -4.14
CA ILE A 204 -15.05 0.81 -5.33
C ILE A 204 -15.56 2.24 -5.55
N MET A 205 -16.07 2.90 -4.50
CA MET A 205 -16.60 4.25 -4.61
C MET A 205 -15.54 5.24 -5.10
N VAL A 206 -14.32 5.17 -4.57
CA VAL A 206 -13.25 6.07 -5.00
C VAL A 206 -12.76 5.74 -6.41
N GLU A 207 -12.73 4.46 -6.82
CA GLU A 207 -12.46 4.10 -8.22
C GLU A 207 -13.48 4.75 -9.17
N HIS A 208 -14.79 4.62 -8.90
CA HIS A 208 -15.82 5.26 -9.72
C HIS A 208 -15.74 6.79 -9.69
N ILE A 209 -15.46 7.41 -8.54
CA ILE A 209 -15.29 8.88 -8.45
C ILE A 209 -14.13 9.35 -9.35
N ILE A 210 -13.03 8.62 -9.38
CA ILE A 210 -11.86 8.96 -10.21
C ILE A 210 -12.17 8.71 -11.69
N GLU A 211 -12.86 7.62 -12.02
CA GLU A 211 -13.33 7.30 -13.38
C GLU A 211 -14.27 8.41 -13.90
N ASP A 212 -15.30 8.77 -13.14
CA ASP A 212 -16.22 9.87 -13.46
C ASP A 212 -15.47 11.20 -13.66
N LEU A 213 -14.45 11.46 -12.84
CA LEU A 213 -13.64 12.67 -12.94
C LEU A 213 -12.82 12.70 -14.23
N CYS A 214 -12.14 11.60 -14.57
CA CYS A 214 -11.40 11.44 -15.83
C CYS A 214 -12.31 11.52 -17.07
N HIS A 215 -13.54 11.01 -16.97
CA HIS A 215 -14.55 11.14 -18.02
C HIS A 215 -15.01 12.60 -18.19
N SER A 216 -15.18 13.34 -17.07
CA SER A 216 -15.68 14.71 -17.09
C SER A 216 -14.66 15.76 -17.55
N ASP A 217 -13.37 15.55 -17.27
CA ASP A 217 -12.29 16.50 -17.59
C ASP A 217 -11.04 15.76 -18.07
N ARG A 218 -10.74 15.92 -19.37
CA ARG A 218 -9.61 15.29 -20.08
C ARG A 218 -8.23 15.68 -19.55
N LYS A 219 -8.12 16.68 -18.66
CA LYS A 219 -6.85 16.99 -17.98
C LYS A 219 -6.46 15.90 -16.99
N TRP A 220 -7.43 15.20 -16.42
CA TRP A 220 -7.20 14.15 -15.43
C TRP A 220 -6.66 12.89 -16.08
N ARG A 221 -5.60 12.34 -15.47
CA ARG A 221 -5.07 11.02 -15.80
C ARG A 221 -4.94 10.23 -14.52
N ALA A 222 -5.48 9.02 -14.53
CA ALA A 222 -5.53 8.20 -13.33
C ALA A 222 -5.22 6.73 -13.61
N VAL A 223 -4.46 6.15 -12.69
CA VAL A 223 -4.23 4.69 -12.64
C VAL A 223 -4.64 4.18 -11.27
N SER A 224 -5.61 3.27 -11.23
CA SER A 224 -5.97 2.54 -10.01
C SER A 224 -5.22 1.22 -9.95
N LEU A 225 -4.51 0.98 -8.86
CA LEU A 225 -3.76 -0.25 -8.66
C LEU A 225 -4.46 -1.11 -7.62
N ARG A 226 -4.99 -2.25 -8.05
CA ARG A 226 -5.70 -3.21 -7.21
C ARG A 226 -4.71 -4.22 -6.65
N TYR A 227 -4.23 -3.95 -5.44
CA TYR A 227 -3.22 -4.79 -4.79
C TYR A 227 -3.84 -6.08 -4.24
N PHE A 228 -3.07 -7.15 -4.34
CA PHE A 228 -3.37 -8.41 -3.67
C PHE A 228 -2.73 -8.42 -2.28
N ASN A 229 -1.80 -9.34 -1.99
CA ASN A 229 -1.21 -9.48 -0.66
C ASN A 229 0.30 -9.19 -0.67
N PRO A 230 0.73 -7.93 -0.57
CA PRO A 230 2.14 -7.60 -0.45
C PRO A 230 2.79 -8.24 0.79
N ALA A 231 4.07 -8.60 0.64
CA ALA A 231 4.86 -9.29 1.65
C ALA A 231 6.36 -9.00 1.51
N GLY A 232 7.11 -9.27 2.57
CA GLY A 232 8.56 -9.06 2.61
C GLY A 232 8.96 -7.71 3.17
N ALA A 233 10.23 -7.39 3.02
CA ALA A 233 10.82 -6.13 3.45
C ALA A 233 11.92 -5.72 2.47
N HIS A 234 12.58 -4.59 2.70
CA HIS A 234 13.76 -4.28 1.89
C HIS A 234 14.91 -5.24 2.28
N PRO A 235 15.69 -5.78 1.33
CA PRO A 235 16.73 -6.77 1.61
C PRO A 235 17.84 -6.28 2.54
N SER A 236 18.03 -4.96 2.69
CA SER A 236 18.94 -4.40 3.70
C SER A 236 18.48 -4.69 5.15
N GLY A 237 17.18 -4.90 5.37
CA GLY A 237 16.57 -4.99 6.69
C GLY A 237 16.50 -3.65 7.42
N GLN A 238 16.65 -2.52 6.73
CA GLN A 238 16.53 -1.17 7.30
C GLN A 238 15.11 -0.60 7.23
N ILE A 239 14.32 -1.04 6.26
CA ILE A 239 12.91 -0.68 6.13
C ILE A 239 12.07 -1.94 5.92
N GLY A 240 10.94 -1.99 6.60
CA GLY A 240 9.99 -3.08 6.57
C GLY A 240 8.68 -2.70 7.25
N GLU A 241 7.92 -3.73 7.58
CA GLU A 241 6.58 -3.60 8.12
C GLU A 241 6.60 -3.50 9.66
N ASP A 242 5.97 -2.47 10.21
CA ASP A 242 5.86 -2.27 11.67
C ASP A 242 4.47 -1.72 12.05
N PRO A 243 3.43 -2.58 12.05
CA PRO A 243 2.10 -2.17 12.47
C PRO A 243 2.07 -1.87 13.97
N ARG A 244 1.32 -0.83 14.37
CA ARG A 244 1.05 -0.58 15.80
C ARG A 244 0.11 -1.67 16.35
N GLY A 245 0.49 -2.24 17.49
CA GLY A 245 -0.29 -3.28 18.18
C GLY A 245 -0.14 -4.69 17.60
N ARG A 246 -1.11 -5.57 17.86
CA ARG A 246 -1.11 -6.95 17.32
C ARG A 246 -1.39 -6.89 15.81
N PRO A 247 -0.52 -7.45 14.95
CA PRO A 247 -0.76 -7.43 13.51
C PRO A 247 -2.06 -8.13 13.12
N GLY A 248 -2.80 -7.54 12.19
CA GLY A 248 -4.02 -8.13 11.64
C GLY A 248 -3.77 -9.10 10.48
N ASN A 249 -2.55 -9.10 9.91
CA ASN A 249 -2.19 -9.88 8.73
C ASN A 249 -1.18 -10.98 9.08
N LEU A 250 -1.22 -12.06 8.29
CA LEU A 250 -0.59 -13.33 8.62
C LEU A 250 0.94 -13.23 8.76
N LEU A 251 1.63 -12.70 7.75
CA LEU A 251 3.11 -12.69 7.74
C LEU A 251 3.73 -11.87 8.88
N PRO A 252 3.28 -10.63 9.16
CA PRO A 252 3.78 -9.87 10.31
C PRO A 252 3.42 -10.52 11.64
N LEU A 253 2.25 -11.16 11.73
CA LEU A 253 1.87 -11.91 12.92
C LEU A 253 2.85 -13.06 13.18
N LEU A 254 3.20 -13.83 12.14
CA LEU A 254 4.18 -14.91 12.23
C LEU A 254 5.56 -14.35 12.63
N ALA A 255 6.01 -13.27 12.00
CA ALA A 255 7.28 -12.63 12.33
C ALA A 255 7.32 -12.16 13.81
N HIS A 256 6.24 -11.54 14.29
CA HIS A 256 6.09 -11.10 15.69
C HIS A 256 6.02 -12.27 16.68
N MET A 257 5.41 -13.40 16.30
CA MET A 257 5.44 -14.62 17.12
C MET A 257 6.86 -15.16 17.23
N ALA A 258 7.62 -15.20 16.13
CA ALA A 258 8.99 -15.70 16.12
C ALA A 258 9.98 -14.85 16.94
N VAL A 259 9.79 -13.52 16.99
CA VAL A 259 10.59 -12.65 17.90
C VAL A 259 10.01 -12.53 19.32
N GLY A 260 8.90 -13.23 19.64
CA GLY A 260 8.30 -13.21 20.97
C GLY A 260 7.51 -11.94 21.33
N ARG A 261 7.21 -11.05 20.37
CA ARG A 261 6.31 -9.88 20.58
C ARG A 261 4.87 -10.31 20.84
N VAL A 262 4.45 -11.43 20.27
CA VAL A 262 3.12 -12.01 20.48
C VAL A 262 3.24 -13.12 21.51
N LYS A 263 2.64 -12.92 22.69
CA LYS A 263 2.67 -13.88 23.81
C LYS A 263 1.89 -15.17 23.54
N ASP A 264 0.99 -15.13 22.56
CA ASP A 264 0.19 -16.26 22.15
C ASP A 264 1.04 -17.21 21.31
N ALA A 265 1.31 -18.41 21.82
CA ALA A 265 2.15 -19.40 21.15
C ALA A 265 1.41 -20.14 20.02
N THR A 266 0.08 -19.97 19.89
CA THR A 266 -0.74 -20.72 18.93
C THR A 266 -1.38 -19.78 17.91
N LEU A 267 -1.08 -20.01 16.63
CA LEU A 267 -1.71 -19.33 15.52
C LEU A 267 -3.14 -19.86 15.31
N LYS A 268 -4.11 -18.95 15.19
CA LYS A 268 -5.48 -19.31 14.78
C LYS A 268 -5.57 -19.33 13.26
N VAL A 269 -5.79 -20.52 12.69
CA VAL A 269 -6.03 -20.70 11.26
C VAL A 269 -7.53 -20.80 11.04
N PHE A 270 -8.09 -19.83 10.31
CA PHE A 270 -9.53 -19.73 10.10
C PHE A 270 -9.97 -20.67 8.98
N ALA A 271 -10.62 -21.76 9.39
CA ALA A 271 -11.17 -22.83 8.56
C ALA A 271 -10.14 -23.68 7.79
N ASN A 272 -10.56 -24.90 7.49
CA ASN A 272 -9.83 -25.90 6.70
C ASN A 272 -10.78 -26.67 5.75
N ASP A 273 -11.92 -26.06 5.42
CA ASP A 273 -13.02 -26.68 4.67
C ASP A 273 -13.43 -25.86 3.43
N TYR A 274 -12.56 -24.95 2.97
CA TYR A 274 -12.72 -24.26 1.70
C TYR A 274 -12.38 -25.18 0.52
N PRO A 275 -12.92 -24.92 -0.69
CA PRO A 275 -12.57 -25.67 -1.90
C PRO A 275 -11.19 -25.24 -2.43
N THR A 276 -10.15 -25.39 -1.61
CA THR A 276 -8.75 -25.05 -1.89
C THR A 276 -7.86 -26.26 -1.60
N PRO A 277 -6.59 -26.29 -2.08
CA PRO A 277 -5.76 -27.51 -2.02
C PRO A 277 -5.57 -28.11 -0.62
N ASP A 278 -5.56 -27.29 0.43
CA ASP A 278 -5.42 -27.74 1.83
C ASP A 278 -6.58 -27.30 2.73
N GLY A 279 -7.68 -26.82 2.13
CA GLY A 279 -8.87 -26.35 2.81
C GLY A 279 -8.76 -24.96 3.44
N THR A 280 -7.57 -24.34 3.47
CA THR A 280 -7.37 -22.99 3.99
C THR A 280 -7.47 -21.92 2.90
N CYS A 281 -7.70 -20.67 3.28
CA CYS A 281 -7.75 -19.55 2.32
C CYS A 281 -6.47 -19.43 1.49
N VAL A 282 -6.63 -19.15 0.19
CA VAL A 282 -5.56 -18.91 -0.78
C VAL A 282 -5.49 -17.42 -1.11
N ARG A 283 -4.29 -16.86 -1.08
CA ARG A 283 -4.02 -15.45 -1.42
C ARG A 283 -2.81 -15.35 -2.33
N ASP A 284 -2.84 -14.41 -3.24
CA ASP A 284 -1.68 -14.09 -4.10
C ASP A 284 -0.75 -13.11 -3.39
N TYR A 285 0.36 -13.67 -2.90
CA TYR A 285 1.43 -12.90 -2.29
C TYR A 285 2.45 -12.43 -3.33
N LEU A 286 2.78 -11.14 -3.26
CA LEU A 286 3.82 -10.50 -4.08
C LEU A 286 4.80 -9.73 -3.21
N HIS A 287 6.05 -9.59 -3.67
CA HIS A 287 7.05 -8.91 -2.87
C HIS A 287 6.79 -7.40 -2.82
N VAL A 288 7.07 -6.82 -1.66
CA VAL A 288 6.83 -5.42 -1.31
C VAL A 288 7.53 -4.44 -2.27
N LEU A 289 8.72 -4.78 -2.75
CA LEU A 289 9.45 -4.01 -3.76
C LEU A 289 8.90 -4.18 -5.18
N ASP A 290 8.35 -5.36 -5.50
CA ASP A 290 7.72 -5.58 -6.81
C ASP A 290 6.48 -4.69 -6.89
N LEU A 291 5.64 -4.72 -5.86
CA LEU A 291 4.49 -3.83 -5.71
C LEU A 291 4.88 -2.34 -5.81
N ALA A 292 5.95 -1.93 -5.13
CA ALA A 292 6.44 -0.55 -5.18
C ALA A 292 6.88 -0.15 -6.59
N SER A 293 7.51 -1.07 -7.34
CA SER A 293 7.85 -0.83 -8.75
C SER A 293 6.60 -0.64 -9.62
N GLY A 294 5.49 -1.33 -9.33
CA GLY A 294 4.20 -1.10 -9.97
C GLY A 294 3.68 0.34 -9.83
N HIS A 295 3.96 1.02 -8.71
CA HIS A 295 3.60 2.44 -8.54
C HIS A 295 4.45 3.37 -9.40
N LEU A 296 5.75 3.07 -9.52
CA LEU A 296 6.64 3.80 -10.43
C LEU A 296 6.19 3.65 -11.88
N LEU A 297 5.85 2.43 -12.30
CA LEU A 297 5.33 2.17 -13.64
C LEU A 297 4.00 2.91 -13.87
N ALA A 298 3.11 2.92 -12.90
CA ALA A 298 1.87 3.68 -12.97
C ALA A 298 2.10 5.19 -13.05
N LEU A 299 3.03 5.76 -12.29
CA LEU A 299 3.40 7.18 -12.41
C LEU A 299 3.98 7.49 -13.79
N ASN A 300 4.89 6.64 -14.28
CA ASN A 300 5.44 6.80 -15.62
C ASN A 300 4.34 6.73 -16.70
N ALA A 301 3.30 5.90 -16.49
CA ALA A 301 2.13 5.82 -17.37
C ALA A 301 1.31 7.12 -17.43
N LEU A 302 1.36 7.96 -16.39
CA LEU A 302 0.70 9.28 -16.34
C LEU A 302 1.54 10.39 -17.00
N GLY A 303 2.78 10.08 -17.39
CA GLY A 303 3.68 11.01 -18.05
C GLY A 303 3.25 11.36 -19.47
N PRO A 304 3.66 12.54 -19.99
CA PRO A 304 3.33 12.97 -21.35
C PRO A 304 3.93 12.05 -22.42
N ASP A 305 5.05 11.39 -22.11
CA ASP A 305 5.76 10.50 -23.04
C ASP A 305 5.24 9.04 -22.99
N SER A 306 4.18 8.78 -22.21
CA SER A 306 3.62 7.44 -22.09
C SER A 306 2.69 7.09 -23.24
N ASN A 307 2.77 5.83 -23.69
CA ASN A 307 1.86 5.20 -24.65
C ASN A 307 0.75 4.37 -23.98
N VAL A 308 0.67 4.35 -22.65
CA VAL A 308 -0.34 3.58 -21.92
C VAL A 308 -1.74 4.12 -22.17
N PHE A 309 -1.87 5.43 -22.25
CA PHE A 309 -3.09 6.08 -22.67
C PHE A 309 -2.97 6.53 -24.12
N ASP A 310 -3.92 6.08 -24.95
CA ASP A 310 -4.04 6.59 -26.31
C ASP A 310 -4.35 8.11 -26.26
N PRO A 311 -3.59 8.97 -26.96
CA PRO A 311 -3.90 10.41 -27.05
C PRO A 311 -5.34 10.71 -27.51
N GLU A 312 -5.89 9.82 -28.35
CA GLU A 312 -7.25 9.93 -28.88
C GLU A 312 -8.30 9.24 -27.99
N ALA A 313 -7.90 8.67 -26.84
CA ALA A 313 -8.84 8.05 -25.92
C ALA A 313 -9.91 9.04 -25.45
N THR A 314 -11.12 8.53 -25.26
CA THR A 314 -12.24 9.28 -24.68
C THR A 314 -12.14 9.39 -23.15
N ASP A 315 -11.33 8.55 -22.52
CA ASP A 315 -11.11 8.49 -21.08
C ASP A 315 -9.64 8.16 -20.75
N PHE A 316 -9.13 8.72 -19.66
CA PHE A 316 -7.76 8.58 -19.18
C PHE A 316 -7.71 7.91 -17.78
N TYR A 317 -8.62 6.97 -17.57
CA TYR A 317 -8.64 6.08 -16.41
C TYR A 317 -8.30 4.64 -16.80
N LYS A 318 -7.42 3.99 -16.03
CA LYS A 318 -7.15 2.54 -16.13
C LYS A 318 -6.99 1.92 -14.75
N ALA A 319 -7.40 0.66 -14.61
CA ALA A 319 -7.18 -0.14 -13.41
C ALA A 319 -6.33 -1.38 -13.72
N TYR A 320 -5.43 -1.74 -12.81
CA TYR A 320 -4.55 -2.90 -12.97
C TYR A 320 -4.47 -3.74 -11.69
N ASN A 321 -4.48 -5.06 -11.85
CA ASN A 321 -4.18 -6.00 -10.79
C ASN A 321 -2.68 -6.10 -10.59
N LEU A 322 -2.23 -5.82 -9.36
CA LEU A 322 -0.84 -6.05 -8.96
C LEU A 322 -0.78 -7.27 -8.04
N GLY A 323 -0.45 -8.41 -8.65
CA GLY A 323 -0.23 -9.70 -8.00
C GLY A 323 0.82 -10.51 -8.73
N LYS A 324 1.23 -11.63 -8.15
CA LYS A 324 2.18 -12.57 -8.76
C LYS A 324 1.49 -13.48 -9.78
N GLY A 325 0.18 -13.69 -9.66
CA GLY A 325 -0.57 -14.66 -10.43
C GLY A 325 -0.49 -16.08 -9.90
N LYS A 326 -0.01 -16.25 -8.65
CA LYS A 326 0.12 -17.56 -8.01
C LYS A 326 -0.40 -17.50 -6.57
N GLY A 327 -1.53 -18.15 -6.35
CA GLY A 327 -2.13 -18.30 -5.03
C GLY A 327 -1.31 -19.19 -4.09
N MET A 328 -1.27 -18.80 -2.82
CA MET A 328 -0.61 -19.52 -1.74
C MET A 328 -1.57 -19.66 -0.56
N SER A 329 -1.68 -20.87 -0.01
CA SER A 329 -2.53 -21.16 1.13
C SER A 329 -1.93 -20.67 2.45
N VAL A 330 -2.77 -20.56 3.50
CA VAL A 330 -2.31 -20.21 4.85
C VAL A 330 -1.20 -21.15 5.33
N LEU A 331 -1.36 -22.46 5.13
CA LEU A 331 -0.38 -23.44 5.62
C LEU A 331 0.93 -23.40 4.83
N GLN A 332 0.89 -23.13 3.52
CA GLN A 332 2.09 -22.92 2.71
C GLN A 332 2.91 -21.73 3.23
N ILE A 333 2.24 -20.64 3.63
CA ILE A 333 2.89 -19.45 4.20
C ILE A 333 3.50 -19.74 5.57
N VAL A 334 2.78 -20.46 6.42
CA VAL A 334 3.29 -20.89 7.74
C VAL A 334 4.53 -21.75 7.56
N GLU A 335 4.53 -22.67 6.59
CA GLU A 335 5.70 -23.50 6.29
C GLU A 335 6.88 -22.70 5.74
N ALA A 336 6.65 -21.75 4.83
CA ALA A 336 7.70 -20.87 4.34
C ALA A 336 8.32 -20.01 5.45
N MET A 337 7.49 -19.48 6.36
CA MET A 337 7.97 -18.77 7.55
C MET A 337 8.70 -19.69 8.53
N ARG A 338 8.26 -20.94 8.70
CA ARG A 338 8.97 -21.94 9.52
C ARG A 338 10.38 -22.16 9.01
N LYS A 339 10.54 -22.31 7.68
CA LYS A 339 11.86 -22.44 7.04
C LYS A 339 12.73 -21.19 7.23
N ALA A 340 12.16 -20.00 7.09
CA ALA A 340 12.91 -18.74 7.21
C ALA A 340 13.35 -18.43 8.65
N THR A 341 12.52 -18.76 9.64
CA THR A 341 12.72 -18.37 11.05
C THR A 341 13.28 -19.48 11.93
N GLY A 342 13.10 -20.75 11.54
CA GLY A 342 13.34 -21.90 12.43
C GLY A 342 12.33 -22.04 13.58
N PHE A 343 11.34 -21.15 13.65
CA PHE A 343 10.35 -21.13 14.73
C PHE A 343 9.25 -22.18 14.49
N ASP A 344 8.93 -22.96 15.51
CA ASP A 344 7.89 -23.98 15.46
C ASP A 344 6.50 -23.35 15.66
N TYR A 345 5.92 -22.86 14.56
CA TYR A 345 4.56 -22.31 14.58
C TYR A 345 3.53 -23.39 14.87
N LYS A 346 3.04 -23.43 16.12
CA LYS A 346 1.84 -24.17 16.49
C LYS A 346 0.61 -23.44 15.98
N TYR A 347 -0.37 -24.19 15.49
CA TYR A 347 -1.63 -23.61 15.03
C TYR A 347 -2.82 -24.47 15.41
N GLU A 348 -3.97 -23.82 15.59
CA GLU A 348 -5.27 -24.44 15.77
C GLU A 348 -6.18 -24.06 14.62
N ILE A 349 -6.94 -25.02 14.09
CA ILE A 349 -8.00 -24.72 13.13
C ILE A 349 -9.22 -24.23 13.92
N VAL A 350 -9.69 -23.03 13.61
CA VAL A 350 -10.90 -22.44 14.17
C VAL A 350 -11.97 -22.26 13.09
N GLY A 351 -13.18 -21.87 13.47
CA GLY A 351 -14.27 -21.62 12.52
C GLY A 351 -13.94 -20.55 11.47
N ARG A 352 -14.72 -20.50 10.39
CA ARG A 352 -14.57 -19.49 9.33
C ARG A 352 -14.68 -18.07 9.89
N ARG A 353 -13.81 -17.18 9.43
CA ARG A 353 -13.93 -15.75 9.69
C ARG A 353 -14.89 -15.12 8.69
N ARG A 354 -15.86 -14.35 9.19
CA ARG A 354 -16.82 -13.63 8.33
C ARG A 354 -16.05 -12.71 7.37
N GLY A 355 -16.39 -12.79 6.09
CA GLY A 355 -15.80 -11.97 5.02
C GLY A 355 -14.54 -12.55 4.37
N ASP A 356 -14.06 -13.72 4.80
CA ASP A 356 -12.98 -14.40 4.10
C ASP A 356 -13.47 -14.95 2.76
N VAL A 357 -12.70 -14.68 1.72
CA VAL A 357 -12.89 -15.22 0.37
C VAL A 357 -11.99 -16.45 0.22
N PRO A 358 -12.44 -17.56 -0.36
CA PRO A 358 -11.63 -18.79 -0.45
C PRO A 358 -10.32 -18.60 -1.21
N ASP A 359 -10.38 -18.02 -2.41
CA ASP A 359 -9.22 -17.77 -3.26
C ASP A 359 -9.28 -16.33 -3.81
N LEU A 360 -8.17 -15.61 -3.64
CA LEU A 360 -7.95 -14.29 -4.24
C LEU A 360 -6.59 -14.32 -4.93
N THR A 361 -6.57 -14.81 -6.16
CA THR A 361 -5.37 -14.86 -7.00
C THR A 361 -5.51 -13.96 -8.22
N ALA A 362 -4.53 -13.10 -8.49
CA ALA A 362 -4.61 -12.12 -9.58
C ALA A 362 -4.38 -12.75 -10.94
N ASP A 363 -5.02 -12.25 -12.00
CA ASP A 363 -4.43 -12.32 -13.34
C ASP A 363 -3.60 -11.03 -13.56
N PRO A 364 -2.26 -11.10 -13.61
CA PRO A 364 -1.40 -9.93 -13.82
C PRO A 364 -1.18 -9.60 -15.31
N SER A 365 -1.81 -10.32 -16.25
CA SER A 365 -1.50 -10.24 -17.68
C SER A 365 -1.67 -8.84 -18.27
N LEU A 366 -2.68 -8.08 -17.82
CA LEU A 366 -2.91 -6.72 -18.30
C LEU A 366 -1.79 -5.77 -17.85
N ALA A 367 -1.41 -5.82 -16.57
CA ALA A 367 -0.31 -5.02 -16.02
C ALA A 367 1.03 -5.38 -16.68
N GLN A 368 1.27 -6.66 -16.96
CA GLN A 368 2.45 -7.11 -17.72
C GLN A 368 2.49 -6.52 -19.12
N LYS A 369 1.37 -6.58 -19.84
CA LYS A 369 1.27 -6.13 -21.22
C LYS A 369 1.40 -4.62 -21.37
N GLU A 370 0.71 -3.85 -20.53
CA GLU A 370 0.60 -2.39 -20.71
C GLU A 370 1.61 -1.60 -19.90
N LEU A 371 1.94 -2.04 -18.67
CA LEU A 371 2.90 -1.36 -17.80
C LEU A 371 4.29 -1.99 -17.81
N GLY A 372 4.45 -3.22 -18.32
CA GLY A 372 5.67 -3.99 -18.16
C GLY A 372 5.87 -4.51 -16.72
N PHE A 373 4.81 -4.57 -15.92
CA PHE A 373 4.89 -4.98 -14.51
C PHE A 373 5.23 -6.47 -14.39
N THR A 374 6.19 -6.81 -13.53
CA THR A 374 6.50 -8.22 -13.19
C THR A 374 6.74 -8.35 -11.68
N ALA A 375 6.44 -9.52 -11.13
CA ALA A 375 6.66 -9.86 -9.72
C ALA A 375 7.51 -11.13 -9.58
N PRO A 376 8.83 -11.03 -9.81
CA PRO A 376 9.71 -12.21 -9.91
C PRO A 376 9.93 -12.91 -8.57
N GLN A 377 9.92 -12.18 -7.46
CA GLN A 377 10.33 -12.70 -6.15
C GLN A 377 9.41 -13.83 -5.67
N ASP A 378 9.99 -14.90 -5.12
CA ASP A 378 9.28 -16.05 -4.58
C ASP A 378 8.88 -15.85 -3.11
N LEU A 379 8.06 -16.78 -2.59
CA LEU A 379 7.58 -16.73 -1.20
C LEU A 379 8.74 -16.85 -0.22
N GLU A 380 9.73 -17.67 -0.54
CA GLU A 380 10.94 -17.87 0.25
C GLU A 380 11.72 -16.56 0.42
N THR A 381 11.88 -15.78 -0.66
CA THR A 381 12.49 -14.44 -0.62
C THR A 381 11.67 -13.48 0.22
N MET A 382 10.35 -13.45 0.05
CA MET A 382 9.46 -12.62 0.87
C MET A 382 9.62 -12.93 2.37
N CYS A 383 9.59 -14.21 2.74
CA CYS A 383 9.77 -14.65 4.13
C CYS A 383 11.17 -14.32 4.68
N ARG A 384 12.22 -14.55 3.88
CA ARG A 384 13.61 -14.22 4.24
C ARG A 384 13.78 -12.73 4.52
N ASP A 385 13.32 -11.89 3.61
CA ASP A 385 13.52 -10.44 3.72
C ASP A 385 12.69 -9.86 4.87
N LEU A 386 11.46 -10.34 5.07
CA LEU A 386 10.67 -10.02 6.26
C LEU A 386 11.39 -10.42 7.55
N TRP A 387 11.96 -11.63 7.60
CA TRP A 387 12.67 -12.11 8.79
C TRP A 387 13.95 -11.31 9.07
N ASN A 388 14.72 -10.96 8.03
CA ASN A 388 15.89 -10.11 8.14
C ASN A 388 15.53 -8.71 8.68
N TRP A 389 14.41 -8.13 8.23
CA TRP A 389 13.87 -6.91 8.83
C TRP A 389 13.54 -7.11 10.30
N GLN A 390 12.72 -8.10 10.62
CA GLN A 390 12.18 -8.29 11.97
C GLN A 390 13.26 -8.64 13.00
N THR A 391 14.30 -9.37 12.61
CA THR A 391 15.44 -9.71 13.50
C THR A 391 16.32 -8.51 13.81
N LYS A 392 16.57 -7.65 12.81
CA LYS A 392 17.31 -6.39 13.01
C LYS A 392 16.50 -5.34 13.77
N ASN A 393 15.17 -5.46 13.73
CA ASN A 393 14.22 -4.49 14.27
C ASN A 393 13.16 -5.20 15.12
N PRO A 394 13.53 -5.85 16.23
CA PRO A 394 12.61 -6.67 17.02
C PRO A 394 11.44 -5.85 17.60
N PHE A 395 11.59 -4.54 17.74
CA PHE A 395 10.54 -3.62 18.18
C PHE A 395 10.09 -2.64 17.10
N GLY A 396 10.47 -2.90 15.84
CA GLY A 396 10.13 -2.06 14.71
C GLY A 396 10.99 -0.81 14.61
N TYR A 397 10.37 0.34 14.30
CA TYR A 397 11.07 1.62 14.15
C TYR A 397 11.22 2.40 15.47
N GLY A 398 10.57 1.96 16.56
CA GLY A 398 10.72 2.59 17.88
C GLY A 398 12.08 2.28 18.50
N GLU A 399 12.65 3.24 19.23
CA GLU A 399 13.83 2.96 20.07
C GLU A 399 13.48 1.93 21.15
N CYS A 400 14.43 1.05 21.45
CA CYS A 400 14.36 0.16 22.60
C CYS A 400 14.19 1.01 23.87
N TYR A 401 13.05 0.90 24.54
CA TYR A 401 12.92 1.32 25.93
C TYR A 401 13.15 0.13 26.85
#